data_AF-A0A0G0FP32-F1
#
_entry.id   AF-A0A0G0FP32-F1
#
_cell.length_a   1.000
_cell.length_b   1.000
_cell.length_c   1.000
_cell.angle_alpha   90.00
_cell.angle_beta   90.00
_cell.angle_gamma   90.00
#
_symmetry.space_group_name_H-M   'P 1'
#
loop_
_entity.id
_entity.type
_entity.pdbx_description
1 polymer ?
#
loop_
_entity_poly.entity_id
_entity_poly.type
_entity_poly.pdbx_seq_one_letter_code
_entity_poly.pdbx_strand_id
1 'polypeptide(L)'
;IYPSIGGTEKITGYTVTQNIEVKVKPLDKVNSVVDTAIKNGANLVRGVNFTFSDQLMKKLEREATEKAVNNAKEKAQMLANASGVRLGKIVNVVSSTNQPYFMRSIATSLEGKATDTVPPT
;
A
#
# COMPACT_ATOMS: atom_id res chain seq x y z
N ILE A 1 24.23 27.07 5.59
CA ILE A 1 25.34 27.88 6.13
C ILE A 1 25.10 27.97 7.63
N TYR A 2 25.93 27.33 8.46
CA TYR A 2 25.91 27.54 9.90
C TYR A 2 27.21 28.24 10.27
N PRO A 3 27.12 29.42 10.91
CA PRO A 3 27.90 29.55 12.12
C PRO A 3 27.12 30.24 13.23
N SER A 4 27.28 29.74 14.46
CA SER A 4 27.30 30.56 15.67
C SER A 4 27.95 29.75 16.80
N ILE A 5 29.26 29.94 16.94
CA ILE A 5 29.98 29.65 18.18
C ILE A 5 29.83 30.93 19.01
N GLY A 6 29.00 30.90 20.05
CA GLY A 6 28.87 31.97 21.04
C GLY A 6 27.77 33.00 20.75
N GLY A 7 26.54 32.70 21.20
CA GLY A 7 25.44 33.67 21.24
C GLY A 7 24.09 32.96 21.25
N THR A 8 23.37 33.07 22.37
CA THR A 8 22.01 32.54 22.63
C THR A 8 21.23 32.15 21.36
N GLU A 9 20.98 30.85 21.17
CA GLU A 9 20.10 30.36 20.10
C GLU A 9 18.71 30.98 20.28
N LYS A 10 18.41 31.99 19.47
CA LYS A 10 17.05 32.52 19.35
C LYS A 10 16.31 31.63 18.36
N ILE A 11 15.13 31.16 18.76
CA ILE A 11 14.22 30.47 17.84
C ILE A 11 13.90 31.44 16.69
N THR A 12 14.36 31.12 15.48
CA THR A 12 14.13 31.94 14.28
C THR A 12 12.88 31.53 13.50
N GLY A 13 12.25 30.42 13.88
CA GLY A 13 11.01 29.97 13.26
C GLY A 13 10.57 28.58 13.71
N TYR A 14 9.45 28.13 13.15
CA TYR A 14 8.86 26.82 13.38
C TYR A 14 8.56 26.15 12.04
N THR A 15 8.72 24.83 11.99
CA THR A 15 8.29 24.01 10.86
C THR A 15 7.23 23.05 11.35
N VAL A 16 6.11 22.96 10.64
CA VAL A 16 5.02 22.01 10.92
C VAL A 16 4.82 21.12 9.70
N THR A 17 4.75 19.82 9.92
CA THR A 17 4.40 18.84 8.88
C THR A 17 3.03 18.26 9.21
N GLN A 18 2.09 18.37 8.27
CA GLN A 18 0.77 17.74 8.37
C GLN A 18 0.61 16.72 7.25
N ASN A 19 0.12 15.52 7.60
CA ASN A 19 -0.17 14.46 6.64
C ASN A 19 -1.67 14.19 6.69
N ILE A 20 -2.33 14.21 5.53
CA ILE A 20 -3.77 13.96 5.39
C ILE A 20 -3.95 12.78 4.44
N GLU A 21 -4.67 11.76 4.89
CA GLU A 21 -5.09 10.64 4.06
C GLU A 21 -6.57 10.82 3.69
N VAL A 22 -6.88 10.66 2.40
CA VAL A 22 -8.24 10.86 1.87
C VAL A 22 -8.69 9.59 1.17
N LYS A 23 -9.78 8.98 1.65
CA LYS A 23 -10.47 7.89 0.94
C LYS A 23 -11.40 8.47 -0.13
N VAL A 24 -11.14 8.17 -1.40
CA VAL A 24 -11.91 8.69 -2.53
C VAL A 24 -12.85 7.63 -3.09
N LYS A 25 -14.13 7.98 -3.24
CA LYS A 25 -15.14 7.15 -3.93
C LYS A 25 -16.18 8.06 -4.60
N PRO A 26 -16.55 7.84 -5.88
CA PRO A 26 -16.03 6.85 -6.83
C PRO A 26 -14.62 7.20 -7.41
N LEU A 27 -13.98 6.25 -8.10
CA LEU A 27 -12.57 6.34 -8.55
C LEU A 27 -12.32 7.40 -9.64
N ASP A 28 -13.33 7.69 -10.44
CA ASP A 28 -13.34 8.78 -11.43
C ASP A 28 -13.11 10.16 -10.82
N LYS A 29 -13.37 10.34 -9.52
CA LYS A 29 -13.15 11.61 -8.81
C LYS A 29 -11.70 11.84 -8.36
N VAL A 30 -10.80 10.86 -8.52
CA VAL A 30 -9.42 10.96 -8.02
C VAL A 30 -8.71 12.20 -8.56
N ASN A 31 -8.79 12.47 -9.87
CA ASN A 31 -8.14 13.63 -10.48
C ASN A 31 -8.66 14.94 -9.88
N SER A 32 -10.00 15.08 -9.74
CA SER A 32 -10.60 16.26 -9.14
C SER A 32 -10.17 16.46 -7.68
N VAL A 33 -10.03 15.38 -6.91
CA VAL A 33 -9.58 15.48 -5.50
C VAL A 33 -8.13 15.96 -5.43
N VAL A 34 -7.26 15.44 -6.31
CA VAL A 34 -5.86 15.88 -6.40
C VAL A 34 -5.77 17.36 -6.78
N ASP A 35 -6.50 17.78 -7.83
CA ASP A 35 -6.53 19.18 -8.28
C ASP A 35 -7.00 20.13 -7.17
N THR A 36 -8.05 19.74 -6.44
CA THR A 36 -8.56 20.52 -5.31
C THR A 36 -7.53 20.59 -4.18
N ALA A 37 -6.83 19.50 -3.85
CA ALA A 37 -5.81 19.51 -2.81
C ALA A 37 -4.67 20.47 -3.14
N ILE A 38 -4.16 20.43 -4.38
CA ILE A 38 -3.09 21.33 -4.85
C ILE A 38 -3.55 22.79 -4.80
N LYS A 39 -4.77 23.08 -5.30
CA LYS A 39 -5.35 24.44 -5.24
C LYS A 39 -5.48 24.98 -3.81
N ASN A 40 -5.61 24.12 -2.81
CA ASN A 40 -5.73 24.49 -1.39
C ASN A 40 -4.40 24.39 -0.62
N GLY A 41 -3.25 24.33 -1.31
CA GLY A 41 -1.93 24.44 -0.69
C GLY A 41 -1.27 23.11 -0.32
N ALA A 42 -1.82 21.97 -0.76
CA ALA A 42 -1.09 20.71 -0.69
C ALA A 42 0.17 20.81 -1.59
N ASN A 43 1.34 20.72 -0.95
CA ASN A 43 2.63 20.88 -1.60
C ASN A 43 3.37 19.54 -1.84
N LEU A 44 2.86 18.45 -1.29
CA LEU A 44 3.39 17.10 -1.50
C LEU A 44 2.24 16.08 -1.60
N VAL A 45 2.06 15.49 -2.78
CA VAL A 45 1.12 14.38 -3.00
C VAL A 45 1.94 13.08 -3.10
N ARG A 46 1.80 12.18 -2.12
CA ARG A 46 2.60 10.94 -2.01
C ARG A 46 2.13 9.80 -2.93
N GLY A 47 1.33 10.13 -3.95
CA GLY A 47 0.74 9.19 -4.90
C GLY A 47 -0.68 8.75 -4.52
N VAL A 48 -1.30 7.98 -5.43
CA VAL A 48 -2.63 7.38 -5.26
C VAL A 48 -2.47 5.88 -5.02
N ASN A 49 -3.12 5.36 -3.98
CA ASN A 49 -3.21 3.93 -3.73
C ASN A 49 -4.62 3.43 -4.04
N PHE A 50 -4.73 2.40 -4.88
CA PHE A 50 -6.01 1.78 -5.22
C PHE A 50 -6.23 0.56 -4.33
N THR A 51 -7.39 0.50 -3.68
CA THR A 51 -7.78 -0.63 -2.83
C THR A 51 -9.28 -0.86 -2.90
N PHE A 52 -9.72 -2.03 -2.44
CA PHE A 52 -11.13 -2.30 -2.25
C PHE A 52 -11.64 -1.54 -1.01
N SER A 53 -12.96 -1.30 -0.97
CA SER A 53 -13.55 -0.77 0.26
C SER A 53 -13.37 -1.78 1.39
N ASP A 54 -13.29 -1.29 2.63
CA ASP A 54 -13.14 -2.14 3.83
C ASP A 54 -14.24 -3.24 3.89
N GLN A 55 -15.45 -2.90 3.46
CA GLN A 55 -16.57 -3.85 3.36
C GLN A 55 -16.35 -4.94 2.31
N LEU A 56 -15.83 -4.57 1.13
CA LEU A 56 -15.55 -5.52 0.05
C LEU A 56 -14.35 -6.39 0.38
N MET A 57 -13.29 -5.83 0.97
CA MET A 57 -12.15 -6.58 1.52
C MET A 57 -12.62 -7.69 2.45
N LYS A 58 -13.40 -7.33 3.48
CA LYS A 58 -13.91 -8.29 4.47
C LYS A 58 -14.79 -9.37 3.85
N LYS A 59 -15.58 -9.02 2.82
CA LYS A 59 -16.39 -9.99 2.06
C LYS A 59 -15.48 -10.97 1.31
N LEU A 60 -14.49 -10.46 0.59
CA LEU A 60 -13.56 -11.28 -0.21
C LEU A 60 -12.68 -12.17 0.68
N GLU A 61 -12.25 -11.70 1.84
CA GLU A 61 -11.49 -12.50 2.81
C GLU A 61 -12.29 -13.70 3.32
N ARG A 62 -13.59 -13.50 3.61
CA ARG A 62 -14.49 -14.60 4.00
C ARG A 62 -14.62 -15.62 2.88
N GLU A 63 -14.93 -15.16 1.67
CA GLU A 63 -15.09 -16.03 0.50
C GLU A 63 -13.81 -16.80 0.18
N ALA A 64 -12.64 -16.15 0.29
CA ALA A 64 -11.35 -16.78 0.08
C ALA A 64 -11.07 -17.84 1.15
N THR A 65 -11.40 -17.57 2.40
CA THR A 65 -11.23 -18.53 3.51
C THR A 65 -12.08 -19.77 3.31
N GLU A 66 -13.36 -19.61 2.94
CA GLU A 66 -14.26 -20.73 2.68
C GLU A 66 -13.75 -21.62 1.53
N LYS A 67 -13.30 -20.98 0.43
CA LYS A 67 -12.68 -21.70 -0.70
C LYS A 67 -11.40 -22.42 -0.30
N ALA A 68 -10.53 -21.78 0.49
CA ALA A 68 -9.28 -22.38 0.96
C ALA A 68 -9.54 -23.62 1.83
N VAL A 69 -10.52 -23.56 2.73
CA VAL A 69 -10.91 -24.71 3.57
C VAL A 69 -11.46 -25.86 2.72
N ASN A 70 -12.30 -25.56 1.72
CA ASN A 70 -12.82 -26.59 0.83
C ASN A 70 -11.70 -27.25 0.02
N ASN A 71 -10.79 -26.46 -0.54
CA ASN A 71 -9.64 -26.99 -1.26
C ASN A 71 -8.71 -27.83 -0.37
N ALA A 72 -8.51 -27.42 0.89
CA ALA A 72 -7.73 -28.19 1.86
C ALA A 72 -8.39 -29.55 2.17
N LYS A 73 -9.73 -29.60 2.30
CA LYS A 73 -10.47 -30.86 2.49
C LYS A 73 -10.36 -31.78 1.30
N GLU A 74 -10.52 -31.26 0.08
CA GLU A 74 -10.34 -32.03 -1.16
C GLU A 74 -8.92 -32.61 -1.24
N LYS A 75 -7.90 -31.80 -0.95
CA LYS A 75 -6.51 -32.25 -0.92
C LYS A 75 -6.26 -33.34 0.13
N ALA A 76 -6.84 -33.19 1.32
CA ALA A 76 -6.74 -34.22 2.36
C ALA A 76 -7.41 -35.53 1.93
N GLN A 77 -8.56 -35.46 1.25
CA GLN A 77 -9.24 -36.64 0.73
C GLN A 77 -8.41 -37.35 -0.37
N MET A 78 -7.81 -36.59 -1.29
CA MET A 78 -6.92 -37.14 -2.31
C MET A 78 -5.72 -37.87 -1.70
N LEU A 79 -5.08 -37.26 -0.69
CA LEU A 79 -3.96 -37.89 0.02
C LEU A 79 -4.37 -39.17 0.75
N ALA A 80 -5.51 -39.14 1.44
CA ALA A 80 -6.03 -40.31 2.14
C ALA A 80 -6.28 -41.49 1.18
N ASN A 81 -6.92 -41.22 0.05
CA ASN A 81 -7.17 -42.21 -1.00
C ASN A 81 -5.86 -42.78 -1.56
N ALA A 82 -4.88 -41.91 -1.87
CA ALA A 82 -3.60 -42.33 -2.42
C ALA A 82 -2.76 -43.16 -1.43
N SER A 83 -2.91 -42.91 -0.13
CA SER A 83 -2.20 -43.66 0.92
C SER A 83 -2.96 -44.89 1.45
N GLY A 84 -4.17 -45.17 0.95
CA GLY A 84 -4.99 -46.30 1.39
C GLY A 84 -5.52 -46.16 2.83
N VAL A 85 -5.57 -44.95 3.35
CA VAL A 85 -6.05 -44.65 4.72
C VAL A 85 -7.39 -43.93 4.69
N ARG A 86 -8.15 -44.01 5.78
CA ARG A 86 -9.41 -43.27 5.92
C ARG A 86 -9.16 -41.87 6.47
N LEU A 87 -9.73 -40.84 5.84
CA LEU A 87 -9.70 -39.48 6.36
C LEU A 87 -10.47 -39.39 7.70
N GLY A 88 -9.78 -38.89 8.73
CA GLY A 88 -10.29 -38.77 10.10
C GLY A 88 -10.87 -37.40 10.45
N LYS A 89 -11.05 -37.15 11.75
CA LYS A 89 -11.50 -35.84 12.25
C LYS A 89 -10.37 -34.80 12.15
N ILE A 90 -10.73 -33.54 11.98
CA ILE A 90 -9.80 -32.41 12.02
C ILE A 90 -9.23 -32.30 13.44
N VAL A 91 -7.90 -32.26 13.55
CA VAL A 91 -7.18 -32.08 14.83
C VAL A 91 -6.59 -30.69 14.98
N ASN A 92 -6.28 -30.01 13.87
CA ASN A 92 -5.73 -28.67 13.86
C ASN A 92 -6.07 -27.98 12.53
N VAL A 93 -6.28 -26.67 12.56
CA VAL A 93 -6.44 -25.82 11.38
C VAL A 93 -5.49 -24.66 11.51
N VAL A 94 -4.55 -24.54 10.57
CA VAL A 94 -3.61 -23.43 10.49
C VAL A 94 -3.95 -22.63 9.24
N SER A 95 -4.08 -21.32 9.40
CA SER A 95 -4.22 -20.38 8.30
C SER A 95 -2.99 -19.49 8.26
N SER A 96 -2.38 -19.35 7.10
CA SER A 96 -1.36 -18.35 6.85
C SER A 96 -1.90 -17.32 5.87
N THR A 97 -1.81 -16.05 6.24
CA THR A 97 -2.07 -14.97 5.30
C THR A 97 -0.80 -14.73 4.51
N ASN A 98 -0.71 -15.28 3.30
CA ASN A 98 0.26 -14.80 2.33
C ASN A 98 -0.23 -13.42 1.88
N GLN A 99 0.34 -12.37 2.47
CA GLN A 99 0.14 -11.01 1.98
C GLN A 99 0.71 -10.97 0.56
N PRO A 100 -0.11 -10.76 -0.49
CA PRO A 100 0.45 -10.59 -1.82
C PRO A 100 1.40 -9.41 -1.78
N TYR A 101 2.67 -9.64 -2.14
CA TYR A 101 3.62 -8.56 -2.33
C TYR A 101 3.09 -7.71 -3.48
N PHE A 102 2.44 -6.59 -3.16
CA PHE A 102 2.23 -5.53 -4.13
C PHE A 102 3.62 -5.01 -4.46
N MET A 103 4.14 -5.46 -5.60
CA MET A 103 5.38 -4.95 -6.17
C MET A 103 5.13 -3.46 -6.39
N ARG A 104 5.64 -2.63 -5.49
CA ARG A 104 5.54 -1.18 -5.61
C ARG A 104 6.25 -0.85 -6.91
N SER A 105 5.49 -0.45 -7.92
CA SER A 105 6.06 0.02 -9.19
C SER A 105 7.00 1.16 -8.84
N ILE A 106 8.30 0.91 -8.97
CA ILE A 106 9.34 1.92 -8.93
C ILE A 106 9.20 2.79 -10.19
N ALA A 107 8.15 3.61 -10.22
CA ALA A 107 8.06 4.79 -11.07
C ALA A 107 8.81 5.96 -10.40
N THR A 108 9.93 5.68 -9.73
CA THR A 108 10.74 6.69 -9.03
C THR A 108 12.21 6.36 -9.19
N SER A 109 12.66 6.27 -10.44
CA SER A 109 14.08 6.36 -10.83
C SER A 109 14.24 6.43 -12.35
N LEU A 110 13.41 7.22 -13.02
CA LEU A 110 13.67 7.70 -14.38
C LEU A 110 13.42 9.22 -14.44
N GLU A 111 13.89 9.96 -13.44
CA GLU A 111 14.33 11.34 -13.70
C GLU A 111 15.68 11.23 -14.43
N GLY A 112 15.60 11.03 -15.74
CA GLY A 112 16.72 11.27 -16.62
C GLY A 112 17.12 12.73 -16.47
N LYS A 113 18.30 12.97 -15.90
CA LYS A 113 19.01 14.24 -16.03
C LYS A 113 19.21 14.54 -17.52
N ALA A 114 18.31 15.30 -18.12
CA ALA A 114 18.63 16.09 -19.30
C ALA A 114 19.30 17.38 -18.81
N THR A 115 20.62 17.32 -18.61
CA THR A 115 21.44 18.53 -18.55
C THR A 115 21.53 19.08 -19.97
N ASP A 116 20.62 19.96 -20.34
CA ASP A 116 20.83 20.82 -21.50
C ASP A 116 21.53 22.10 -21.03
N THR A 117 22.86 22.05 -21.03
CA THR A 117 23.70 23.22 -20.79
C THR A 117 23.73 24.07 -22.06
N VAL A 118 22.94 25.13 -22.11
CA VAL A 118 23.15 26.21 -23.09
C VAL A 118 24.25 27.13 -22.55
N PRO A 119 25.40 27.30 -23.24
CA PRO A 119 26.42 28.24 -22.80
C PRO A 119 25.94 29.69 -22.98
N PRO A 120 26.23 30.61 -22.04
CA PRO A 120 25.90 32.02 -22.22
C PRO A 120 26.82 32.68 -23.24
N THR A 121 26.23 33.45 -24.18
CA THR A 121 26.89 34.56 -24.88
C THR A 121 26.79 35.84 -24.06
#